data_AF-A0A2T1CU87-F1
#
_entry.id   AF-A0A2T1CU87-F1
#
_cell.length_a   1.000
_cell.length_b   1.000
_cell.length_c   1.000
_cell.angle_alpha   90.00
_cell.angle_beta   90.00
_cell.angle_gamma   90.00
#
_symmetry.space_group_name_H-M   'P 1'
#
loop_
_entity.id
_entity.type
_entity.pdbx_description
1 polymer ?
#
loop_
_entity_poly.entity_id
_entity_poly.type
_entity_poly.pdbx_seq_one_letter_code
_entity_poly.pdbx_strand_id
1 'polypeptide(L)'
;MTKEYTEQRESNAVNGSQDNPFDALVKRLDLMIRARYSLLYIVGAEEEPVEAVIAQVALQVTPARRVLFWDIVRGWEDNGSGKGSVMAALDRIGKTAVEEYTIFVLRDLHPILRAPYTDKNAPVVRELRNLTRELKRSKKTIVLTSHTLELPEELKEDVTVIDFPLPNIQEINHLISHIVEKPEQLQVSGLAKEQLVKACQGSSRAR
;
A
#
# COMPACT_ATOMS: atom_id res chain seq x y z
N MET A 1 2.13 4.44 42.80
CA MET A 1 2.71 3.53 41.79
C MET A 1 1.89 3.40 40.50
N THR A 2 0.68 3.97 40.42
CA THR A 2 -0.23 3.79 39.26
C THR A 2 -0.44 5.04 38.40
N LYS A 3 0.00 6.23 38.85
CA LYS A 3 -0.14 7.48 38.09
C LYS A 3 1.02 7.72 37.09
N GLU A 4 2.26 7.50 37.50
CA GLU A 4 3.45 7.67 36.62
C GLU A 4 3.48 6.73 35.40
N TYR A 5 2.96 5.51 35.53
CA TYR A 5 2.89 4.56 34.40
C TYR A 5 1.85 4.95 33.33
N THR A 6 0.85 5.74 33.69
CA THR A 6 -0.20 6.16 32.75
C THR A 6 0.24 7.42 31.99
N GLU A 7 0.92 8.36 32.67
CA GLU A 7 1.47 9.57 32.05
C GLU A 7 2.63 9.28 31.06
N GLN A 8 3.42 8.21 31.29
CA GLN A 8 4.45 7.76 30.34
C GLN A 8 3.88 7.11 29.06
N ARG A 9 2.66 6.57 29.11
CA ARG A 9 2.00 6.04 27.90
C ARG A 9 1.34 7.14 27.07
N GLU A 10 0.83 8.19 27.71
CA GLU A 10 0.28 9.35 27.02
C GLU A 10 1.39 10.26 26.45
N SER A 11 2.54 10.41 27.11
CA SER A 11 3.66 11.18 26.55
C SER A 11 4.36 10.48 25.37
N ASN A 12 4.39 9.14 25.36
CA ASN A 12 4.90 8.36 24.22
C ASN A 12 3.93 8.30 23.04
N ALA A 13 2.64 8.60 23.23
CA ALA A 13 1.66 8.67 22.15
C ALA A 13 1.71 9.98 21.36
N VAL A 14 2.32 11.04 21.92
CA VAL A 14 2.33 12.39 21.32
C VAL A 14 3.60 12.70 20.53
N ASN A 15 4.69 11.93 20.70
CA ASN A 15 5.97 12.18 20.03
C ASN A 15 6.25 11.30 18.79
N GLY A 16 5.31 10.46 18.35
CA GLY A 16 5.51 9.53 17.22
C GLY A 16 5.11 10.06 15.84
N SER A 17 4.83 11.36 15.68
CA SER A 17 4.01 11.86 14.55
C SER A 17 4.65 12.93 13.67
N GLN A 18 5.97 13.14 13.68
CA GLN A 18 6.57 14.19 12.84
C GLN A 18 7.45 13.76 11.67
N ASP A 19 7.86 12.49 11.52
CA ASP A 19 8.73 12.10 10.40
C ASP A 19 8.29 10.78 9.74
N ASN A 20 7.02 10.67 9.34
CA ASN A 20 6.64 9.60 8.41
C ASN A 20 7.18 9.94 7.01
N PRO A 21 8.07 9.12 6.42
CA PRO A 21 8.69 9.39 5.12
C PRO A 21 7.67 9.46 3.97
N PHE A 22 6.47 8.96 4.19
CA PHE A 22 5.41 8.90 3.21
C PHE A 22 4.22 9.79 3.58
N ASP A 23 4.35 10.76 4.51
CA ASP A 23 3.22 11.59 4.96
C ASP A 23 2.48 12.31 3.81
N ALA A 24 3.21 12.82 2.83
CA ALA A 24 2.62 13.42 1.63
C ALA A 24 1.80 12.41 0.82
N LEU A 25 2.30 11.18 0.69
CA LEU A 25 1.61 10.09 0.01
C LEU A 25 0.37 9.64 0.81
N VAL A 26 0.48 9.52 2.13
CA VAL A 26 -0.61 9.18 3.04
C VAL A 26 -1.77 10.16 2.88
N LYS A 27 -1.49 11.48 2.93
CA LYS A 27 -2.48 12.53 2.70
C LYS A 27 -3.12 12.45 1.32
N ARG A 28 -2.32 12.19 0.28
CA ARG A 28 -2.81 12.03 -1.10
C ARG A 28 -3.74 10.83 -1.22
N LEU A 29 -3.34 9.67 -0.68
CA LEU A 29 -4.14 8.44 -0.69
C LEU A 29 -5.45 8.60 0.09
N ASP A 30 -5.42 9.21 1.28
CA ASP A 30 -6.63 9.54 2.05
C ASP A 30 -7.61 10.36 1.20
N LEU A 31 -7.13 11.42 0.56
CA LEU A 31 -7.97 12.26 -0.30
C LEU A 31 -8.61 11.45 -1.44
N MET A 32 -7.82 10.64 -2.15
CA MET A 32 -8.33 9.82 -3.27
C MET A 32 -9.36 8.79 -2.80
N ILE A 33 -9.11 8.13 -1.68
CA ILE A 33 -10.01 7.13 -1.09
C ILE A 33 -11.33 7.78 -0.62
N ARG A 34 -11.29 8.99 -0.04
CA ARG A 34 -12.49 9.77 0.31
C ARG A 34 -13.24 10.28 -0.91
N ALA A 35 -12.51 10.67 -1.96
CA ALA A 35 -13.03 11.13 -3.23
C ALA A 35 -13.55 9.99 -4.16
N ARG A 36 -13.59 8.75 -3.67
CA ARG A 36 -14.16 7.57 -4.38
C ARG A 36 -13.42 7.21 -5.66
N TYR A 37 -12.11 7.38 -5.65
CA TYR A 37 -11.25 6.72 -6.61
C TYR A 37 -11.36 5.21 -6.33
N SER A 38 -12.09 4.51 -7.19
CA SER A 38 -12.50 3.11 -6.99
C SER A 38 -11.41 2.11 -7.32
N LEU A 39 -10.47 2.49 -8.21
CA LEU A 39 -9.36 1.66 -8.65
C LEU A 39 -8.08 2.50 -8.69
N LEU A 40 -7.18 2.18 -7.77
CA LEU A 40 -5.85 2.78 -7.66
C LEU A 40 -4.80 1.74 -8.09
N TYR A 41 -3.69 2.21 -8.67
CA TYR A 41 -2.52 1.37 -8.95
C TYR A 41 -1.30 2.03 -8.31
N ILE A 42 -0.72 1.38 -7.31
CA ILE A 42 0.51 1.84 -6.66
C ILE A 42 1.69 1.05 -7.24
N VAL A 43 2.62 1.78 -7.85
CA VAL A 43 3.86 1.22 -8.39
C VAL A 43 4.96 1.42 -7.36
N GLY A 44 5.48 0.34 -6.77
CA GLY A 44 6.49 0.41 -5.70
C GLY A 44 7.44 -0.77 -5.74
N ALA A 45 8.74 -0.50 -5.54
CA ALA A 45 9.80 -1.50 -5.65
C ALA A 45 9.76 -2.58 -4.55
N GLU A 46 9.21 -2.25 -3.38
CA GLU A 46 9.11 -3.12 -2.22
C GLU A 46 7.66 -3.15 -1.73
N GLU A 47 7.15 -4.34 -1.38
CA GLU A 47 5.76 -4.51 -0.95
C GLU A 47 5.51 -3.95 0.45
N GLU A 48 6.38 -4.27 1.42
CA GLU A 48 6.16 -3.95 2.84
C GLU A 48 5.95 -2.45 3.11
N PRO A 49 6.74 -1.50 2.56
CA PRO A 49 6.50 -0.08 2.74
C PRO A 49 5.17 0.40 2.12
N VAL A 50 4.81 -0.14 0.96
CA VAL A 50 3.53 0.19 0.27
C VAL A 50 2.35 -0.22 1.14
N GLU A 51 2.39 -1.43 1.68
CA GLU A 51 1.33 -1.99 2.52
C GLU A 51 1.21 -1.27 3.85
N ALA A 52 2.33 -0.90 4.47
CA ALA A 52 2.35 -0.11 5.69
C ALA A 52 1.66 1.25 5.49
N VAL A 53 1.93 1.93 4.37
CA VAL A 53 1.27 3.19 4.02
C VAL A 53 -0.23 2.99 3.78
N ILE A 54 -0.64 1.94 3.06
CA ILE A 54 -2.06 1.65 2.84
C ILE A 54 -2.77 1.40 4.18
N ALA A 55 -2.17 0.60 5.06
CA ALA A 55 -2.72 0.28 6.38
C ALA A 55 -2.86 1.55 7.24
N GLN A 56 -1.84 2.41 7.23
CA GLN A 56 -1.91 3.70 7.91
C GLN A 56 -3.04 4.57 7.38
N VAL A 57 -3.16 4.72 6.05
CA VAL A 57 -4.23 5.50 5.44
C VAL A 57 -5.60 4.94 5.83
N ALA A 58 -5.75 3.63 5.85
CA ALA A 58 -7.00 2.96 6.24
C ALA A 58 -7.42 3.26 7.68
N LEU A 59 -6.46 3.41 8.59
CA LEU A 59 -6.72 3.80 9.98
C LEU A 59 -7.02 5.30 10.14
N GLN A 60 -6.41 6.15 9.32
CA GLN A 60 -6.54 7.61 9.41
C GLN A 60 -7.78 8.17 8.70
N VAL A 61 -8.17 7.57 7.57
CA VAL A 61 -9.35 8.00 6.83
C VAL A 61 -10.60 7.86 7.71
N THR A 62 -11.52 8.81 7.63
CA THR A 62 -12.76 8.79 8.41
C THR A 62 -13.99 8.51 7.53
N PRO A 63 -14.79 7.48 7.82
CA PRO A 63 -14.54 6.44 8.84
C PRO A 63 -13.41 5.50 8.41
N ALA A 64 -12.77 4.87 9.41
CA ALA A 64 -11.69 3.92 9.20
C ALA A 64 -12.15 2.76 8.30
N ARG A 65 -11.21 2.24 7.51
CA ARG A 65 -11.48 1.15 6.56
C ARG A 65 -10.77 -0.12 6.99
N ARG A 66 -11.44 -1.24 6.78
CA ARG A 66 -10.78 -2.55 6.80
C ARG A 66 -9.84 -2.64 5.60
N VAL A 67 -8.66 -3.23 5.78
CA VAL A 67 -7.79 -3.60 4.67
C VAL A 67 -7.81 -5.11 4.50
N LEU A 68 -7.92 -5.56 3.26
CA LEU A 68 -7.83 -6.96 2.88
C LEU A 68 -6.79 -7.11 1.79
N PHE A 69 -5.79 -7.94 2.03
CA PHE A 69 -4.77 -8.25 1.05
C PHE A 69 -5.01 -9.60 0.40
N TRP A 70 -4.68 -9.69 -0.88
CA TRP A 70 -4.76 -10.90 -1.67
C TRP A 70 -3.56 -11.02 -2.60
N ASP A 71 -3.04 -12.24 -2.71
CA ASP A 71 -2.11 -12.64 -3.76
C ASP A 71 -2.53 -13.95 -4.43
N ILE A 72 -2.03 -14.18 -5.64
CA ILE A 72 -2.40 -15.34 -6.45
C ILE A 72 -2.02 -16.69 -5.80
N VAL A 73 -1.02 -16.72 -4.92
CA VAL A 73 -0.46 -17.94 -4.34
C VAL A 73 -1.16 -18.34 -3.04
N ARG A 74 -1.49 -17.37 -2.19
CA ARG A 74 -2.06 -17.59 -0.84
C ARG A 74 -3.56 -17.28 -0.79
N GLY A 75 -4.08 -16.49 -1.72
CA GLY A 75 -5.45 -16.00 -1.67
C GLY A 75 -5.60 -14.82 -0.70
N TRP A 76 -6.81 -14.60 -0.19
CA TRP A 76 -7.08 -13.54 0.78
C TRP A 76 -6.46 -13.86 2.13
N GLU A 77 -5.74 -12.94 2.74
CA GLU A 77 -5.02 -13.21 4.00
C GLU A 77 -5.94 -13.58 5.17
N ASP A 78 -7.18 -13.12 5.18
CA ASP A 78 -8.10 -13.36 6.29
C ASP A 78 -8.70 -14.77 6.32
N ASN A 79 -8.75 -15.47 5.18
CA ASN A 79 -9.39 -16.79 5.10
C ASN A 79 -8.81 -17.75 4.04
N GLY A 80 -7.77 -17.36 3.31
CA GLY A 80 -7.13 -18.15 2.25
C GLY A 80 -7.98 -18.36 0.98
N SER A 81 -9.17 -17.77 0.89
CA SER A 81 -10.06 -17.95 -0.27
C SER A 81 -9.52 -17.26 -1.53
N GLY A 82 -9.95 -17.72 -2.71
CA GLY A 82 -9.55 -17.13 -3.98
C GLY A 82 -8.11 -17.45 -4.42
N LYS A 83 -7.42 -18.38 -3.75
CA LYS A 83 -6.10 -18.88 -4.17
C LYS A 83 -6.13 -19.36 -5.62
N GLY A 84 -5.13 -18.96 -6.40
CA GLY A 84 -4.94 -19.36 -7.80
C GLY A 84 -5.95 -18.78 -8.80
N SER A 85 -6.89 -17.92 -8.36
CA SER A 85 -7.93 -17.37 -9.21
C SER A 85 -8.21 -15.90 -8.90
N VAL A 86 -7.74 -15.01 -9.78
CA VAL A 86 -8.06 -13.58 -9.70
C VAL A 86 -9.57 -13.36 -9.80
N MET A 87 -10.27 -14.10 -10.67
CA MET A 87 -11.71 -13.97 -10.80
C MET A 87 -12.45 -14.30 -9.50
N ALA A 88 -11.99 -15.30 -8.74
CA ALA A 88 -12.57 -15.58 -7.42
C ALA A 88 -12.28 -14.46 -6.40
N ALA A 89 -11.11 -13.81 -6.51
CA ALA A 89 -10.79 -12.64 -5.69
C ALA A 89 -11.72 -11.47 -6.02
N LEU A 90 -11.88 -11.14 -7.30
CA LEU A 90 -12.75 -10.07 -7.77
C LEU A 90 -14.23 -10.32 -7.42
N ASP A 91 -14.71 -11.55 -7.56
CA ASP A 91 -16.08 -11.94 -7.18
C ASP A 91 -16.37 -11.65 -5.69
N ARG A 92 -15.40 -11.90 -4.80
CA ARG A 92 -15.52 -11.54 -3.38
C ARG A 92 -15.67 -10.03 -3.17
N ILE A 93 -14.92 -9.22 -3.91
CA ILE A 93 -15.00 -7.75 -3.84
C ILE A 93 -16.41 -7.28 -4.22
N GLY A 94 -16.96 -7.83 -5.31
CA GLY A 94 -18.32 -7.56 -5.76
C GLY A 94 -19.38 -7.92 -4.71
N LYS A 95 -19.24 -9.10 -4.09
CA LYS A 95 -20.18 -9.62 -3.09
C LYS A 95 -20.08 -9.01 -1.70
N THR A 96 -19.00 -8.29 -1.40
CA THR A 96 -18.85 -7.59 -0.11
C THR A 96 -19.93 -6.50 0.00
N ALA A 97 -20.55 -6.35 1.17
CA ALA A 97 -21.70 -5.46 1.33
C ALA A 97 -21.35 -3.99 1.02
N VAL A 98 -22.33 -3.20 0.55
CA VAL A 98 -22.09 -1.85 0.01
C VAL A 98 -21.73 -0.84 1.11
N GLU A 99 -22.24 -1.09 2.31
CA GLU A 99 -22.03 -0.36 3.55
C GLU A 99 -20.67 -0.63 4.19
N GLU A 100 -19.96 -1.69 3.79
CA GLU A 100 -18.63 -1.99 4.29
C GLU A 100 -17.59 -1.01 3.74
N TYR A 101 -16.79 -0.46 4.65
CA TYR A 101 -15.67 0.43 4.35
C TYR A 101 -14.41 -0.43 4.21
N THR A 102 -14.09 -0.85 2.99
CA THR A 102 -13.00 -1.83 2.76
C THR A 102 -12.07 -1.38 1.64
N ILE A 103 -10.77 -1.47 1.89
CA ILE A 103 -9.70 -1.35 0.89
C ILE A 103 -9.24 -2.77 0.54
N PHE A 104 -9.37 -3.14 -0.72
CA PHE A 104 -8.91 -4.43 -1.24
C PHE A 104 -7.59 -4.22 -1.96
N VAL A 105 -6.54 -4.88 -1.50
CA VAL A 105 -5.20 -4.80 -2.08
C VAL A 105 -4.92 -6.08 -2.85
N LEU A 106 -4.73 -5.96 -4.17
CA LEU A 106 -4.41 -7.07 -5.06
C LEU A 106 -2.94 -6.97 -5.49
N ARG A 107 -2.12 -7.89 -4.99
CA ARG A 107 -0.68 -7.93 -5.25
C ARG A 107 -0.37 -8.55 -6.61
N ASP A 108 0.53 -7.91 -7.35
CA ASP A 108 1.19 -8.43 -8.55
C ASP A 108 0.26 -8.97 -9.63
N LEU A 109 -0.80 -8.22 -9.94
CA LEU A 109 -1.60 -8.48 -11.14
C LEU A 109 -0.90 -8.07 -12.45
N HIS A 110 0.28 -7.44 -12.38
CA HIS A 110 1.01 -6.97 -13.55
C HIS A 110 1.22 -8.03 -14.67
N PRO A 111 1.48 -9.34 -14.40
CA PRO A 111 1.65 -10.31 -15.49
C PRO A 111 0.35 -10.58 -16.25
N ILE A 112 -0.80 -10.50 -15.56
CA ILE A 112 -2.12 -10.68 -16.13
C ILE A 112 -2.50 -9.46 -16.96
N LEU A 113 -2.20 -8.27 -16.42
CA LEU A 113 -2.44 -6.98 -17.08
C LEU A 113 -1.52 -6.73 -18.28
N ARG A 114 -0.32 -7.31 -18.31
CA ARG A 114 0.61 -7.27 -19.45
C ARG A 114 0.07 -8.03 -20.67
N ALA A 115 -0.66 -9.12 -20.44
CA ALA A 115 -1.24 -9.97 -21.48
C ALA A 115 -2.77 -10.02 -21.38
N PRO A 116 -3.48 -8.89 -21.55
CA PRO A 116 -4.89 -8.78 -21.21
C PRO A 116 -5.81 -9.48 -22.22
N TYR A 117 -5.37 -9.67 -23.47
CA TYR A 117 -6.17 -10.20 -24.57
C TYR A 117 -6.15 -11.72 -24.72
N THR A 118 -5.82 -12.45 -23.65
CA THR A 118 -5.91 -13.91 -23.63
C THR A 118 -7.25 -14.36 -23.08
N ASP A 119 -7.72 -15.56 -23.47
CA ASP A 119 -8.99 -16.13 -22.95
C ASP A 119 -9.03 -16.20 -21.41
N LYS A 120 -7.86 -16.33 -20.79
CA LYS A 120 -7.71 -16.40 -19.33
C LYS A 120 -7.74 -15.01 -18.66
N ASN A 121 -7.18 -13.98 -19.29
CA ASN A 121 -6.96 -12.67 -18.65
C ASN A 121 -8.01 -11.63 -19.05
N ALA A 122 -8.62 -11.74 -20.24
CA ALA A 122 -9.63 -10.79 -20.69
C ALA A 122 -10.83 -10.67 -19.73
N PRO A 123 -11.33 -11.76 -19.09
CA PRO A 123 -12.36 -11.66 -18.06
C PRO A 123 -11.93 -10.83 -16.85
N VAL A 124 -10.66 -10.89 -16.44
CA VAL A 124 -10.13 -10.12 -15.30
C VAL A 124 -10.20 -8.62 -15.58
N VAL A 125 -9.75 -8.20 -16.77
CA VAL A 125 -9.81 -6.79 -17.18
C VAL A 125 -11.26 -6.32 -17.25
N ARG A 126 -12.14 -7.14 -17.83
CA ARG A 126 -13.57 -6.80 -17.91
C ARG A 126 -14.20 -6.64 -16.53
N GLU A 127 -13.87 -7.52 -15.60
CA GLU A 127 -14.42 -7.51 -14.25
C GLU A 127 -13.90 -6.34 -13.41
N LEU A 128 -12.61 -5.99 -13.53
CA LEU A 128 -12.09 -4.76 -12.95
C LEU A 128 -12.86 -3.52 -13.42
N ARG A 129 -13.27 -3.46 -14.70
CA ARG A 129 -14.12 -2.38 -15.23
C ARG A 129 -15.57 -2.42 -14.75
N ASN A 130 -16.11 -3.62 -14.47
CA ASN A 130 -17.43 -3.76 -13.85
C ASN A 130 -17.38 -3.23 -12.42
N LEU A 131 -16.46 -3.76 -11.62
CA LEU A 131 -16.25 -3.35 -10.24
C LEU A 131 -15.95 -1.86 -10.13
N THR A 132 -15.07 -1.29 -10.94
CA THR A 132 -14.77 0.16 -10.89
C THR A 132 -16.06 0.99 -11.00
N ARG A 133 -16.99 0.64 -11.90
CA ARG A 133 -18.27 1.36 -12.04
C ARG A 133 -19.18 1.17 -10.83
N GLU A 134 -19.25 -0.04 -10.28
CA GLU A 134 -20.06 -0.35 -9.10
C GLU A 134 -19.52 0.34 -7.84
N LEU A 135 -18.19 0.30 -7.65
CA LEU A 135 -17.53 0.78 -6.45
C LEU A 135 -17.54 2.31 -6.35
N LYS A 136 -17.70 3.05 -7.45
CA LYS A 136 -17.91 4.52 -7.44
C LYS A 136 -19.06 4.96 -6.52
N ARG A 137 -20.05 4.09 -6.30
CA ARG A 137 -21.20 4.34 -5.40
C ARG A 137 -21.03 3.72 -4.01
N SER A 138 -20.01 2.89 -3.80
CA SER A 138 -19.75 2.16 -2.55
C SER A 138 -18.61 2.78 -1.75
N LYS A 139 -18.42 2.34 -0.50
CA LYS A 139 -17.30 2.74 0.36
C LYS A 139 -16.06 1.85 0.18
N LYS A 140 -16.04 1.04 -0.88
CA LYS A 140 -14.97 0.10 -1.20
C LYS A 140 -14.00 0.71 -2.23
N THR A 141 -12.72 0.37 -2.10
CA THR A 141 -11.66 0.79 -3.04
C THR A 141 -10.78 -0.40 -3.36
N ILE A 142 -10.43 -0.59 -4.63
CA ILE A 142 -9.42 -1.56 -5.06
C ILE A 142 -8.09 -0.81 -5.22
N VAL A 143 -7.03 -1.38 -4.68
CA VAL A 143 -5.65 -0.94 -4.84
C VAL A 143 -4.87 -2.09 -5.47
N LEU A 144 -4.37 -1.89 -6.67
CA LEU A 144 -3.41 -2.79 -7.29
C LEU A 144 -2.02 -2.38 -6.84
N THR A 145 -1.18 -3.34 -6.46
CA THR A 145 0.22 -3.09 -6.13
C THR A 145 1.13 -3.91 -7.03
N SER A 146 2.19 -3.29 -7.52
CA SER A 146 3.29 -4.02 -8.17
C SER A 146 4.55 -3.17 -8.30
N HIS A 147 5.69 -3.82 -8.52
CA HIS A 147 6.96 -3.17 -8.87
C HIS A 147 7.00 -2.53 -10.27
N THR A 148 6.04 -2.83 -11.14
CA THR A 148 5.99 -2.31 -12.51
C THR A 148 4.57 -1.90 -12.89
N LEU A 149 4.45 -0.91 -13.77
CA LEU A 149 3.16 -0.51 -14.32
C LEU A 149 2.82 -1.34 -15.56
N GLU A 150 1.73 -2.10 -15.48
CA GLU A 150 1.11 -2.78 -16.62
C GLU A 150 -0.36 -2.40 -16.65
N LEU A 151 -0.79 -1.66 -17.67
CA LEU A 151 -2.13 -1.08 -17.73
C LEU A 151 -2.72 -1.20 -19.15
N PRO A 152 -3.68 -2.12 -19.37
CA PRO A 152 -4.43 -2.25 -20.62
C PRO A 152 -5.18 -0.97 -20.98
N GLU A 153 -5.39 -0.74 -22.28
CA GLU A 153 -6.09 0.44 -22.79
C GLU A 153 -7.48 0.61 -22.14
N GLU A 154 -8.19 -0.49 -21.92
CA GLU A 154 -9.55 -0.49 -21.39
C GLU A 154 -9.63 -0.02 -19.93
N LEU A 155 -8.50 0.03 -19.21
CA LEU A 155 -8.42 0.45 -17.82
C LEU A 155 -7.80 1.85 -17.65
N LYS A 156 -7.23 2.46 -18.70
CA LYS A 156 -6.51 3.73 -18.60
C LYS A 156 -7.35 4.89 -18.05
N GLU A 157 -8.63 4.95 -18.43
CA GLU A 157 -9.54 6.00 -17.98
C GLU A 157 -10.13 5.74 -16.59
N ASP A 158 -10.05 4.50 -16.11
CA ASP A 158 -10.68 4.02 -14.89
C ASP A 158 -9.69 3.92 -13.70
N VAL A 159 -8.39 3.82 -14.00
CA VAL A 159 -7.30 3.63 -13.02
C VAL A 159 -6.58 4.94 -12.74
N THR A 160 -6.35 5.24 -11.47
CA THR A 160 -5.40 6.28 -11.07
C THR A 160 -4.09 5.66 -10.62
N VAL A 161 -3.01 5.99 -11.34
CA VAL A 161 -1.66 5.48 -11.09
C VAL A 161 -0.92 6.38 -10.09
N ILE A 162 -0.19 5.75 -9.18
CA ILE A 162 0.50 6.37 -8.06
C ILE A 162 1.90 5.77 -7.99
N ASP A 163 2.92 6.56 -8.30
CA ASP A 163 4.29 6.15 -8.02
C ASP A 163 4.56 6.22 -6.51
N PHE A 164 5.03 5.10 -5.95
CA PHE A 164 5.50 5.04 -4.59
C PHE A 164 6.92 5.62 -4.54
N PRO A 165 7.12 6.75 -3.85
CA PRO A 165 8.41 7.41 -3.85
C PRO A 165 9.43 6.56 -3.11
N LEU A 166 10.68 6.60 -3.58
CA LEU A 166 11.79 6.13 -2.76
C LEU A 166 11.98 7.09 -1.58
N PRO A 167 12.31 6.58 -0.39
CA PRO A 167 12.59 7.45 0.73
C PRO A 167 13.80 8.34 0.42
N ASN A 168 13.70 9.63 0.78
CA ASN A 168 14.78 10.58 0.62
C ASN A 168 15.91 10.37 1.66
N ILE A 169 16.96 11.17 1.59
CA ILE A 169 18.14 11.02 2.46
C ILE A 169 17.75 11.14 3.94
N GLN A 170 16.89 12.11 4.27
CA GLN A 170 16.46 12.39 5.63
C GLN A 170 15.61 11.25 6.18
N GLU A 171 14.73 10.72 5.34
CA GLU A 171 13.86 9.58 5.62
C GLU A 171 14.64 8.29 5.83
N ILE A 172 15.64 8.02 4.97
CA ILE A 172 16.54 6.88 5.15
C ILE A 172 17.33 7.02 6.44
N ASN A 173 17.84 8.22 6.77
CA ASN A 173 18.52 8.46 8.03
C ASN A 173 17.62 8.15 9.24
N HIS A 174 16.34 8.51 9.15
CA HIS A 174 15.35 8.26 10.20
C HIS A 174 15.04 6.77 10.35
N LEU A 175 14.85 6.06 9.22
CA LEU A 175 14.64 4.61 9.19
C LEU A 175 15.84 3.87 9.79
N ILE A 176 17.07 4.26 9.40
CA ILE A 176 18.29 3.70 9.98
C ILE A 176 18.33 3.94 11.49
N SER A 177 18.00 5.13 11.98
CA SER A 177 18.00 5.38 13.43
C SER A 177 16.93 4.60 14.20
N HIS A 178 15.84 4.19 13.55
CA HIS A 178 14.77 3.38 14.17
C HIS A 178 15.09 1.89 14.18
N ILE A 179 15.76 1.37 13.15
CA ILE A 179 16.18 -0.04 13.08
C ILE A 179 17.32 -0.32 14.08
N VAL A 180 18.08 0.71 14.42
CA VAL A 180 19.20 0.61 15.33
C VAL A 180 18.71 0.84 16.76
N GLU A 181 18.31 -0.25 17.43
CA GLU A 181 17.89 -0.23 18.84
C GLU A 181 18.96 0.34 19.80
N LYS A 182 20.23 0.35 19.39
CA LYS A 182 21.37 0.92 20.15
C LYS A 182 22.31 1.71 19.23
N PRO A 183 22.07 3.03 19.03
CA PRO A 183 22.90 3.89 18.18
C PRO A 183 24.38 3.89 18.58
N GLU A 184 24.67 3.65 19.86
CA GLU A 184 26.01 3.60 20.44
C GLU A 184 26.86 2.40 19.97
N GLN A 185 26.22 1.30 19.52
CA GLN A 185 26.92 0.11 19.03
C GLN A 185 27.30 0.24 17.56
N LEU A 186 26.55 1.03 16.79
CA LEU A 186 26.97 1.47 15.47
C LEU A 186 27.84 2.70 15.65
N GLN A 187 29.14 2.48 15.80
CA GLN A 187 30.21 3.49 15.66
C GLN A 187 30.27 4.05 14.22
N VAL A 188 29.11 4.33 13.62
CA VAL A 188 28.93 4.80 12.26
C VAL A 188 28.67 6.29 12.36
N SER A 189 29.76 7.04 12.59
CA SER A 189 29.73 8.50 12.65
C SER A 189 30.33 9.11 11.37
N GLY A 190 29.88 10.32 11.04
CA GLY A 190 30.38 11.09 9.88
C GLY A 190 30.25 10.35 8.55
N LEU A 191 31.37 10.12 7.88
CA LEU A 191 31.46 9.62 6.51
C LEU A 191 30.84 8.21 6.33
N ALA A 192 30.96 7.34 7.33
CA ALA A 192 30.43 5.99 7.26
C ALA A 192 28.89 5.98 7.22
N LYS A 193 28.24 6.91 7.93
CA LYS A 193 26.78 7.06 7.90
C LYS A 193 26.31 7.58 6.55
N GLU A 194 27.01 8.57 6.00
CA GLU A 194 26.72 9.10 4.66
C GLU A 194 26.88 8.03 3.57
N GLN A 195 27.91 7.18 3.67
CA GLN A 195 28.11 6.07 2.74
C GLN A 195 27.01 5.01 2.87
N LEU A 196 26.56 4.71 4.09
CA LEU A 196 25.48 3.76 4.34
C LEU A 196 24.16 4.28 3.75
N VAL A 197 23.83 5.55 3.97
CA VAL A 197 22.65 6.20 3.36
C VAL A 197 22.73 6.19 1.83
N LYS A 198 23.90 6.52 1.26
CA LYS A 198 24.12 6.45 -0.20
C LYS A 198 24.00 5.02 -0.75
N ALA A 199 24.47 4.02 -0.02
CA ALA A 199 24.36 2.61 -0.41
C ALA A 199 22.90 2.12 -0.37
N CYS A 200 22.13 2.52 0.65
CA CYS A 200 20.69 2.26 0.72
C CYS A 200 19.96 2.93 -0.45
N GLN A 201 20.28 4.20 -0.77
CA GLN A 201 19.70 4.87 -1.95
C GLN A 201 20.05 4.21 -3.27
N GLY A 202 21.29 3.76 -3.44
CA GLY A 202 21.74 3.08 -4.65
C GLY A 202 21.06 1.73 -4.86
N SER A 203 20.84 0.97 -3.78
CA SER A 203 20.17 -0.34 -3.83
C SER A 203 18.70 -0.23 -4.23
N SER A 204 18.02 0.85 -3.81
CA SER A 204 16.64 1.12 -4.20
C SER A 204 16.49 1.73 -5.60
N ARG A 205 17.55 2.31 -6.18
CA ARG A 205 17.56 2.93 -7.53
C ARG A 205 18.10 2.04 -8.64
N ALA A 206 18.89 1.01 -8.32
CA ALA A 206 19.62 0.20 -9.29
C ALA A 206 18.89 -1.09 -9.73
N ARG A 207 17.56 -1.18 -9.57
CA ARG A 207 16.77 -2.36 -9.94
C ARG A 207 15.59 -2.01 -10.82
#